data_AF-A0A949GL48-F1
#
_entry.id   AF-A0A949GL48-F1
#
_cell.length_a   1.000
_cell.length_b   1.000
_cell.length_c   1.000
_cell.angle_alpha   90.00
_cell.angle_beta   90.00
_cell.angle_gamma   90.00
#
_symmetry.space_group_name_H-M   'P 1'
#
loop_
_entity.id
_entity.type
_entity.pdbx_description
1 polymer ?
#
loop_
_entity_poly.entity_id
_entity_poly.type
_entity_poly.pdbx_seq_one_letter_code
_entity_poly.pdbx_strand_id
1 'polypeptide(L)'
;MTTIEGLPLLLADGTVVLYMLAIAIFFLLIGYVVGGQVMVERHSIPIQLFGQTRKISGFWGEAIVLILGAMVLIAIHVMTPAASLTGLLAKYPFTLREVIAVCAVLYFFYARSVLRQAARAEAHRGKSHHKKLFRAYVAYGPYCVTMYVAVAAGFALLVFQYMADASVISAQRVEILAQLNNLGTLHAPEQIQGAVEVAYGNILMNGNLVASSMNPVFMMIALITLMIIIVTRTPIKHAFRELPRSITQYTGIIALIVFFALTTITYYYSYAALASHSLKSISNLRPVLAHGRWEIMQRFNEIVIDLEHKQSFLGFATMVVNESGVAVIGMALLQWALSGFQLPVKNSD
;
A
#
# COMPACT_ATOMS: atom_id res chain seq x y z
N MET A 1 -15.80 8.15 11.25
CA MET A 1 -16.03 8.71 12.59
C MET A 1 -14.98 8.14 13.53
N THR A 2 -13.97 8.91 13.89
CA THR A 2 -13.03 8.54 14.96
C THR A 2 -13.75 8.70 16.29
N THR A 3 -14.16 7.58 16.90
CA THR A 3 -14.61 7.56 18.29
C THR A 3 -13.47 8.06 19.19
N ILE A 4 -13.81 8.63 20.34
CA ILE A 4 -12.87 9.18 21.34
C ILE A 4 -11.83 8.13 21.79
N GLU A 5 -12.11 6.84 21.61
CA GLU A 5 -11.20 5.71 21.88
C GLU A 5 -10.05 5.56 20.87
N GLY A 6 -10.15 6.10 19.66
CA GLY A 6 -9.10 6.01 18.64
C GLY A 6 -8.03 7.10 18.73
N LEU A 7 -8.32 8.20 19.43
CA LEU A 7 -7.42 9.35 19.56
C LEU A 7 -6.11 9.00 20.32
N PRO A 8 -6.13 8.24 21.43
CA PRO A 8 -4.91 7.87 22.14
C PRO A 8 -3.96 7.01 21.29
N LEU A 9 -4.51 6.09 20.49
CA LEU A 9 -3.74 5.21 19.60
C LEU A 9 -3.12 5.99 18.43
N LEU A 10 -3.89 6.89 17.83
CA LEU A 10 -3.41 7.80 16.78
C LEU A 10 -2.28 8.70 17.29
N LEU A 11 -2.41 9.23 18.51
CA LEU A 11 -1.36 10.03 19.13
C LEU A 11 -0.12 9.18 19.43
N ALA A 12 -0.28 7.96 19.96
CA ALA A 12 0.83 7.07 20.25
C ALA A 12 1.60 6.68 18.96
N ASP A 13 0.89 6.25 17.91
CA ASP A 13 1.50 5.92 16.62
C ASP A 13 2.13 7.17 15.96
N GLY A 14 1.46 8.31 16.05
CA GLY A 14 1.99 9.60 15.60
C GLY A 14 3.28 9.99 16.31
N THR A 15 3.40 9.75 17.62
CA THR A 15 4.64 9.99 18.35
C THR A 15 5.76 9.07 17.90
N VAL A 16 5.48 7.79 17.62
CA VAL A 16 6.49 6.86 17.09
C VAL A 16 7.01 7.35 15.73
N VAL A 17 6.12 7.75 14.83
CA VAL A 17 6.51 8.31 13.52
C VAL A 17 7.34 9.58 13.71
N LEU A 18 6.98 10.45 14.65
CA LEU A 18 7.72 11.69 14.95
C LEU A 18 9.11 11.41 15.53
N TYR A 19 9.25 10.41 16.40
CA TYR A 19 10.55 9.95 16.90
C TYR A 19 11.42 9.39 15.77
N MET A 20 10.86 8.55 14.90
CA MET A 20 11.57 8.03 13.72
C MET A 20 12.03 9.16 12.80
N LEU A 21 11.15 10.15 12.55
CA LEU A 21 11.46 11.34 11.76
C LEU A 21 12.60 12.14 12.39
N ALA A 22 12.53 12.42 13.70
CA ALA A 22 13.55 13.17 14.42
C ALA A 22 14.91 12.47 14.39
N ILE A 23 14.94 11.16 14.66
CA ILE A 23 16.16 10.35 14.59
C ILE A 23 16.74 10.39 13.16
N ALA A 24 15.90 10.21 12.15
CA ALA A 24 16.35 10.19 10.77
C ALA A 24 16.88 11.56 10.31
N ILE A 25 16.21 12.68 10.65
CA ILE A 25 16.70 14.04 10.36
C ILE A 25 18.03 14.30 11.07
N PHE A 26 18.15 13.88 12.34
CA PHE A 26 19.37 14.06 13.11
C PHE A 26 20.56 13.34 12.47
N PHE A 27 20.41 12.06 12.11
CA PHE A 27 21.49 11.32 11.45
C PHE A 27 21.75 11.76 10.02
N LEU A 28 20.72 12.22 9.30
CA LEU A 28 20.87 12.86 8.00
C LEU A 28 21.76 14.10 8.12
N LEU A 29 21.48 14.97 9.10
CA LEU A 29 22.27 16.17 9.36
C LEU A 29 23.72 15.83 9.70
N ILE A 30 23.95 14.87 10.61
CA ILE A 30 25.31 14.42 10.97
C ILE A 30 26.03 13.89 9.73
N GLY A 31 25.37 13.09 8.88
CA GLY A 31 25.96 12.57 7.64
C GLY A 31 26.47 13.69 6.72
N TYR A 32 25.69 14.76 6.56
CA TYR A 32 26.09 15.93 5.77
C TYR A 32 27.19 16.76 6.45
N VAL A 33 27.15 16.94 7.77
CA VAL A 33 28.20 17.67 8.52
C VAL A 33 29.54 16.93 8.47
N VAL A 34 29.52 15.61 8.71
CA VAL A 34 30.73 14.75 8.69
C VAL A 34 31.29 14.60 7.28
N GLY A 35 30.42 14.51 6.27
CA GLY A 35 30.82 14.42 4.86
C GLY A 35 31.27 15.76 4.26
N GLY A 36 30.77 16.88 4.77
CA GLY A 36 31.06 18.22 4.27
C GLY A 36 30.84 18.34 2.77
N GLN A 37 31.79 18.95 2.07
CA GLN A 37 31.72 19.15 0.61
C GLN A 37 31.58 17.84 -0.18
N VAL A 38 32.07 16.69 0.34
CA VAL A 38 31.98 15.41 -0.37
C VAL A 38 30.53 14.96 -0.54
N MET A 39 29.69 15.17 0.46
CA MET A 39 28.26 14.85 0.36
C MET A 39 27.51 15.87 -0.49
N VAL A 40 27.87 17.16 -0.37
CA VAL A 40 27.25 18.22 -1.21
C VAL A 40 27.55 17.99 -2.69
N GLU A 41 28.77 17.63 -3.06
CA GLU A 41 29.13 17.33 -4.47
C GLU A 41 28.35 16.14 -5.03
N ARG A 42 28.14 15.09 -4.23
CA ARG A 42 27.51 13.84 -4.66
C ARG A 42 25.99 13.89 -4.69
N HIS A 43 25.39 14.76 -3.89
CA HIS A 43 23.94 14.83 -3.68
C HIS A 43 23.36 16.24 -3.97
N SER A 44 24.09 17.15 -4.61
CA SER A 44 23.58 18.49 -4.87
C SER A 44 22.40 18.51 -5.84
N ILE A 45 21.40 19.33 -5.53
CA ILE A 45 20.25 19.58 -6.39
C ILE A 45 20.53 20.83 -7.24
N PRO A 46 20.54 20.74 -8.58
CA PRO A 46 20.60 21.92 -9.44
C PRO A 46 19.21 22.60 -9.47
N ILE A 47 19.20 23.90 -9.20
CA ILE A 47 18.00 24.75 -9.29
C ILE A 47 18.32 25.90 -10.24
N GLN A 48 17.44 26.13 -11.22
CA GLN A 48 17.50 27.31 -12.06
C GLN A 48 16.72 28.44 -11.38
N LEU A 49 17.44 29.48 -10.95
CA LEU A 49 16.88 30.69 -10.38
C LEU A 49 17.36 31.86 -11.23
N PHE A 50 16.42 32.61 -11.82
CA PHE A 50 16.71 33.80 -12.63
C PHE A 50 17.74 33.56 -13.75
N GLY A 51 17.63 32.43 -14.48
CA GLY A 51 18.54 32.09 -15.57
C GLY A 51 19.92 31.58 -15.14
N GLN A 52 20.22 31.50 -13.84
CA GLN A 52 21.46 30.93 -13.31
C GLN A 52 21.21 29.59 -12.62
N THR A 53 22.08 28.61 -12.89
CA THR A 53 22.04 27.30 -12.22
C THR A 53 22.78 27.38 -10.89
N ARG A 54 22.04 27.35 -9.77
CA ARG A 54 22.58 27.24 -8.42
C ARG A 54 22.49 25.80 -7.92
N LYS A 55 23.44 25.39 -7.09
CA LYS A 55 23.45 24.07 -6.44
C LYS A 55 23.01 24.22 -4.99
N ILE A 56 21.96 23.53 -4.58
CA ILE A 56 21.52 23.42 -3.19
C ILE A 56 21.97 22.06 -2.63
N SER A 57 22.25 22.00 -1.34
CA SER A 57 22.55 20.74 -0.66
C SER A 57 21.39 19.74 -0.81
N GLY A 58 21.73 18.49 -1.13
CA GLY A 58 20.77 17.37 -1.20
C GLY A 58 20.04 17.09 0.11
N PHE A 59 20.58 17.57 1.23
CA PHE A 59 19.97 17.49 2.55
C PHE A 59 18.49 17.88 2.52
N TRP A 60 18.16 19.00 1.87
CA TRP A 60 16.79 19.49 1.80
C TRP A 60 15.87 18.58 0.97
N GLY A 61 16.38 18.03 -0.13
CA GLY A 61 15.62 17.07 -0.93
C GLY A 61 15.32 15.79 -0.15
N GLU A 62 16.32 15.25 0.54
CA GLU A 62 16.17 14.05 1.36
C GLU A 62 15.27 14.29 2.58
N ALA A 63 15.38 15.45 3.24
CA ALA A 63 14.49 15.83 4.34
C ALA A 63 13.04 15.98 3.89
N ILE A 64 12.78 16.57 2.71
CA ILE A 64 11.42 16.65 2.14
C ILE A 64 10.87 15.26 1.88
N VAL A 65 11.66 14.36 1.29
CA VAL A 65 11.25 12.96 1.03
C VAL A 65 10.96 12.23 2.35
N LEU A 66 11.75 12.47 3.39
CA LEU A 66 11.52 11.91 4.72
C LEU A 66 10.19 12.39 5.34
N ILE A 67 9.90 13.70 5.25
CA ILE A 67 8.65 14.29 5.74
C ILE A 67 7.45 13.74 4.94
N LEU A 68 7.57 13.66 3.61
CA LEU A 68 6.56 13.05 2.76
C LEU A 68 6.32 11.58 3.15
N GLY A 69 7.39 10.81 3.37
CA GLY A 69 7.31 9.42 3.81
C GLY A 69 6.61 9.26 5.16
N ALA A 70 6.91 10.13 6.13
CA ALA A 70 6.22 10.15 7.41
C ALA A 70 4.72 10.48 7.27
N MET A 71 4.37 11.44 6.41
CA MET A 71 2.97 11.75 6.11
C MET A 71 2.25 10.57 5.46
N VAL A 72 2.91 9.86 4.54
CA VAL A 72 2.36 8.64 3.93
C VAL A 72 2.13 7.55 4.98
N LEU A 73 3.07 7.34 5.91
CA LEU A 73 2.92 6.35 6.97
C LEU A 73 1.76 6.68 7.92
N ILE A 74 1.59 7.96 8.28
CA ILE A 74 0.43 8.43 9.07
C ILE A 74 -0.87 8.22 8.29
N ALA A 75 -0.89 8.56 6.99
CA ALA A 75 -2.07 8.37 6.15
C ALA A 75 -2.46 6.88 6.06
N ILE A 76 -1.47 5.98 5.91
CA ILE A 76 -1.70 4.53 5.95
C ILE A 76 -2.31 4.14 7.29
N HIS A 77 -1.74 4.57 8.42
CA HIS A 77 -2.26 4.25 9.74
C HIS A 77 -3.73 4.70 9.93
N VAL A 78 -4.07 5.93 9.52
CA VAL A 78 -5.45 6.44 9.57
C VAL A 78 -6.41 5.60 8.72
N MET A 79 -5.91 5.03 7.61
CA MET A 79 -6.68 4.17 6.72
C MET A 79 -6.71 2.70 7.16
N THR A 80 -5.84 2.28 8.09
CA THR A 80 -5.75 0.91 8.61
C THR A 80 -6.14 0.85 10.09
N PRO A 81 -7.42 1.08 10.45
CA PRO A 81 -7.83 1.16 11.85
C PRO A 81 -7.66 -0.16 12.62
N ALA A 82 -7.58 -1.30 11.93
CA ALA A 82 -7.37 -2.60 12.58
C ALA A 82 -5.88 -2.86 12.90
N ALA A 83 -4.96 -2.03 12.39
CA ALA A 83 -3.53 -2.19 12.58
C ALA A 83 -2.92 -0.95 13.24
N SER A 84 -2.12 -1.16 14.30
CA SER A 84 -1.40 -0.10 14.99
C SER A 84 0.09 -0.35 15.01
N LEU A 85 0.86 0.72 14.85
CA LEU A 85 2.31 0.68 14.80
C LEU A 85 2.88 0.39 16.20
N THR A 86 2.32 1.00 17.23
CA THR A 86 2.61 0.69 18.64
C THR A 86 2.21 -0.75 19.01
N GLY A 87 1.07 -1.23 18.53
CA GLY A 87 0.65 -2.62 18.70
C GLY A 87 1.64 -3.61 18.07
N LEU A 88 2.15 -3.31 16.88
CA LEU A 88 3.17 -4.11 16.22
C LEU A 88 4.47 -4.16 17.01
N LEU A 89 4.93 -3.01 17.50
CA LEU A 89 6.14 -2.91 18.32
C LEU A 89 6.02 -3.69 19.63
N ALA A 90 4.85 -3.62 20.28
CA ALA A 90 4.59 -4.34 21.54
C ALA A 90 4.45 -5.85 21.33
N LYS A 91 3.80 -6.28 20.25
CA LYS A 91 3.49 -7.69 19.99
C LYS A 91 4.65 -8.46 19.36
N TYR A 92 5.49 -7.81 18.54
CA TYR A 92 6.58 -8.46 17.81
C TYR A 92 7.94 -7.75 17.98
N PRO A 93 8.44 -7.58 19.22
CA PRO A 93 9.69 -6.86 19.47
C PRO A 93 10.92 -7.56 18.87
N PHE A 94 10.92 -8.89 18.79
CA PHE A 94 12.02 -9.66 18.19
C PHE A 94 12.04 -9.54 16.67
N THR A 95 10.89 -9.66 16.02
CA THR A 95 10.76 -9.48 14.57
C THR A 95 11.18 -8.07 14.15
N LEU A 96 10.87 -7.04 14.94
CA LEU A 96 11.36 -5.68 14.68
C LEU A 96 12.89 -5.63 14.69
N ARG A 97 13.55 -6.26 15.68
CA ARG A 97 15.02 -6.29 15.76
C ARG A 97 15.62 -7.00 14.55
N GLU A 98 15.00 -8.08 14.09
CA GLU A 98 15.41 -8.79 12.87
C GLU A 98 15.26 -7.92 11.63
N VAL A 99 14.13 -7.22 11.47
CA VAL A 99 13.92 -6.27 10.36
C VAL A 99 14.97 -5.16 10.38
N ILE A 100 15.23 -4.55 11.54
CA ILE A 100 16.28 -3.53 11.70
C ILE A 100 17.65 -4.11 11.33
N ALA A 101 17.98 -5.33 11.78
CA ALA A 101 19.24 -5.99 11.48
C ALA A 101 19.38 -6.27 9.97
N VAL A 102 18.33 -6.77 9.31
CA VAL A 102 18.30 -7.00 7.86
C VAL A 102 18.49 -5.69 7.11
N CYS A 103 17.77 -4.62 7.48
CA CYS A 103 17.93 -3.29 6.89
C CYS A 103 19.36 -2.74 7.07
N ALA A 104 19.96 -2.94 8.24
CA ALA A 104 21.34 -2.54 8.52
C ALA A 104 22.36 -3.34 7.69
N VAL A 105 22.14 -4.64 7.52
CA VAL A 105 22.98 -5.51 6.68
C VAL A 105 22.88 -5.10 5.20
N LEU A 106 21.66 -4.88 4.69
CA LEU A 106 21.43 -4.39 3.33
C LEU A 106 22.12 -3.04 3.10
N TYR A 107 21.98 -2.11 4.05
CA TYR A 107 22.67 -0.83 4.02
C TYR A 107 24.20 -1.01 4.02
N PHE A 108 24.73 -1.90 4.86
CA PHE A 108 26.17 -2.14 4.94
C PHE A 108 26.74 -2.66 3.61
N PHE A 109 26.06 -3.61 2.95
CA PHE A 109 26.45 -4.09 1.62
C PHE A 109 26.41 -2.97 0.58
N TYR A 110 25.36 -2.15 0.61
CA TYR A 110 25.24 -0.98 -0.25
C TYR A 110 26.40 0.01 -0.04
N ALA A 111 26.62 0.46 1.20
CA ALA A 111 27.69 1.40 1.55
C ALA A 111 29.07 0.85 1.15
N ARG A 112 29.34 -0.43 1.41
CA ARG A 112 30.58 -1.09 0.99
C ARG A 112 30.75 -1.10 -0.52
N SER A 113 29.69 -1.34 -1.28
CA SER A 113 29.73 -1.31 -2.74
C SER A 113 30.03 0.09 -3.28
N VAL A 114 29.40 1.13 -2.71
CA VAL A 114 29.63 2.53 -3.09
C VAL A 114 31.07 2.96 -2.80
N LEU A 115 31.59 2.60 -1.62
CA LEU A 115 32.96 2.93 -1.24
C LEU A 115 33.99 2.23 -2.12
N ARG A 116 33.75 0.97 -2.50
CA ARG A 116 34.60 0.23 -3.44
C ARG A 116 34.57 0.85 -4.84
N GLN A 117 33.41 1.27 -5.32
CA GLN A 117 33.28 1.95 -6.61
C GLN A 117 33.97 3.30 -6.59
N ALA A 118 33.79 4.09 -5.53
CA ALA A 118 34.47 5.37 -5.35
C ALA A 118 36.01 5.19 -5.34
N ALA A 119 36.52 4.19 -4.62
CA ALA A 119 37.95 3.87 -4.59
C ALA A 119 38.54 3.55 -5.97
N ARG A 120 37.76 2.95 -6.87
CA ARG A 120 38.19 2.64 -8.24
C ARG A 120 38.06 3.83 -9.18
N ALA A 121 36.92 4.52 -9.17
CA ALA A 121 36.61 5.60 -10.10
C ALA A 121 37.26 6.94 -9.73
N GLU A 122 37.50 7.19 -8.45
CA GLU A 122 38.02 8.46 -7.91
C GLU A 122 39.41 8.28 -7.27
N ALA A 123 40.19 7.32 -7.78
CA ALA A 123 41.53 7.01 -7.26
C ALA A 123 42.44 8.25 -7.17
N HIS A 124 42.24 9.24 -8.03
CA HIS A 124 42.97 10.52 -8.07
C HIS A 124 42.66 11.46 -6.89
N ARG A 125 41.55 11.30 -6.16
CA ARG A 125 41.13 12.23 -5.07
C ARG A 125 41.81 11.99 -3.72
N GLY A 126 42.69 10.98 -3.63
CA GLY A 126 43.53 10.71 -2.47
C GLY A 126 42.82 10.07 -1.26
N LYS A 127 43.59 9.57 -0.28
CA LYS A 127 43.09 8.78 0.87
C LYS A 127 42.20 9.59 1.83
N SER A 128 42.43 10.89 1.96
CA SER A 128 41.65 11.78 2.85
C SER A 128 40.19 11.89 2.41
N HIS A 129 39.93 12.01 1.10
CA HIS A 129 38.59 12.03 0.52
C HIS A 129 37.82 10.74 0.84
N HIS A 130 38.46 9.58 0.63
CA HIS A 130 37.87 8.27 0.90
C HIS A 130 37.55 8.05 2.39
N LYS A 131 38.41 8.53 3.30
CA LYS A 131 38.17 8.44 4.74
C LYS A 131 37.00 9.33 5.18
N LYS A 132 36.86 10.53 4.61
CA LYS A 132 35.69 11.40 4.84
C LYS A 132 34.41 10.76 4.30
N LEU A 133 34.45 10.19 3.09
CA LEU A 133 33.34 9.47 2.48
C LEU A 133 32.89 8.28 3.35
N PHE A 134 33.84 7.46 3.83
CA PHE A 134 33.54 6.35 4.73
C PHE A 134 32.81 6.82 6.01
N ARG A 135 33.36 7.84 6.69
CA ARG A 135 32.74 8.40 7.90
C ARG A 135 31.35 8.96 7.64
N ALA A 136 31.17 9.62 6.49
CA ALA A 136 29.86 10.16 6.09
C ALA A 136 28.83 9.04 5.93
N TYR A 137 29.16 7.95 5.23
CA TYR A 137 28.26 6.81 5.09
C TYR A 137 27.99 6.12 6.44
N VAL A 138 29.00 5.92 7.29
CA VAL A 138 28.78 5.36 8.64
C VAL A 138 27.79 6.22 9.45
N ALA A 139 27.93 7.55 9.43
CA ALA A 139 27.02 8.45 10.12
C ALA A 139 25.63 8.54 9.48
N TYR A 140 25.54 8.35 8.16
CA TYR A 140 24.30 8.39 7.38
C TYR A 140 23.50 7.07 7.45
N GLY A 141 24.13 5.97 7.86
CA GLY A 141 23.51 4.64 7.94
C GLY A 141 22.21 4.57 8.74
N PRO A 142 22.14 5.13 9.96
CA PRO A 142 20.91 5.10 10.75
C PRO A 142 19.72 5.79 10.06
N TYR A 143 19.96 6.86 9.29
CA TYR A 143 18.92 7.49 8.46
C TYR A 143 18.37 6.50 7.42
N CYS A 144 19.24 5.81 6.67
CA CYS A 144 18.82 4.82 5.68
C CYS A 144 18.07 3.65 6.30
N VAL A 145 18.56 3.14 7.44
CA VAL A 145 17.91 2.05 8.16
C VAL A 145 16.52 2.48 8.62
N THR A 146 16.38 3.69 9.14
CA THR A 146 15.07 4.22 9.56
C THR A 146 14.09 4.32 8.39
N MET A 147 14.56 4.77 7.21
CA MET A 147 13.74 4.81 6.00
C MET A 147 13.28 3.41 5.57
N TYR A 148 14.16 2.40 5.58
CA TYR A 148 13.76 1.03 5.24
C TYR A 148 12.77 0.45 6.25
N VAL A 149 12.98 0.71 7.55
CA VAL A 149 12.07 0.28 8.61
C VAL A 149 10.70 0.95 8.45
N ALA A 150 10.65 2.24 8.10
CA ALA A 150 9.39 2.95 7.86
C ALA A 150 8.59 2.33 6.68
N VAL A 151 9.27 1.98 5.59
CA VAL A 151 8.64 1.29 4.45
C VAL A 151 8.14 -0.10 4.86
N ALA A 152 8.95 -0.86 5.61
CA ALA A 152 8.55 -2.17 6.14
C ALA A 152 7.36 -2.08 7.11
N ALA A 153 7.31 -1.03 7.94
CA ALA A 153 6.19 -0.77 8.84
C ALA A 153 4.89 -0.47 8.07
N GLY A 154 4.96 0.34 7.00
CA GLY A 154 3.83 0.57 6.10
C GLY A 154 3.32 -0.73 5.46
N PHE A 155 4.23 -1.60 5.01
CA PHE A 155 3.88 -2.93 4.50
C PHE A 155 3.20 -3.80 5.57
N ALA A 156 3.76 -3.83 6.78
CA ALA A 156 3.21 -4.61 7.88
C ALA A 156 1.79 -4.16 8.25
N LEU A 157 1.55 -2.86 8.41
CA LEU A 157 0.22 -2.31 8.71
C LEU A 157 -0.83 -2.81 7.72
N LEU A 158 -0.50 -2.85 6.43
CA LEU A 158 -1.41 -3.31 5.39
C LEU A 158 -1.68 -4.81 5.46
N VAL A 159 -0.64 -5.62 5.70
CA VAL A 159 -0.83 -7.06 5.88
C VAL A 159 -1.75 -7.34 7.07
N PHE A 160 -1.56 -6.64 8.20
CA PHE A 160 -2.42 -6.81 9.36
C PHE A 160 -3.84 -6.32 9.14
N GLN A 161 -4.02 -5.17 8.46
CA GLN A 161 -5.35 -4.70 8.05
C GLN A 161 -6.03 -5.75 7.17
N TYR A 162 -5.32 -6.28 6.20
CA TYR A 162 -5.84 -7.27 5.27
C TYR A 162 -6.22 -8.58 5.95
N MET A 163 -5.42 -9.05 6.91
CA MET A 163 -5.77 -10.23 7.71
C MET A 163 -7.02 -9.98 8.55
N ALA A 164 -7.18 -8.78 9.11
CA ALA A 164 -8.38 -8.40 9.84
C ALA A 164 -9.61 -8.37 8.92
N ASP A 165 -9.52 -7.70 7.77
CA ASP A 165 -10.61 -7.61 6.79
C ASP A 165 -11.02 -9.01 6.29
N ALA A 166 -10.04 -9.86 5.96
CA ALA A 166 -10.29 -11.23 5.51
C ALA A 166 -11.06 -12.04 6.57
N SER A 167 -10.76 -11.84 7.86
CA SER A 167 -11.48 -12.51 8.95
C SER A 167 -12.93 -12.03 9.08
N VAL A 168 -13.18 -10.72 8.95
CA VAL A 168 -14.52 -10.12 9.00
C VAL A 168 -15.37 -10.59 7.82
N ILE A 169 -14.82 -10.50 6.61
CA ILE A 169 -15.50 -10.93 5.38
C ILE A 169 -15.80 -12.44 5.43
N SER A 170 -14.88 -13.25 5.93
CA SER A 170 -15.11 -14.70 6.08
C SER A 170 -16.23 -15.00 7.08
N ALA A 171 -16.29 -14.29 8.21
CA ALA A 171 -17.34 -14.44 9.21
C ALA A 171 -18.72 -14.06 8.65
N GLN A 172 -18.82 -12.91 7.97
CA GLN A 172 -20.06 -12.45 7.34
C GLN A 172 -20.53 -13.40 6.23
N ARG A 173 -19.61 -13.94 5.44
CA ARG A 173 -19.92 -14.96 4.43
C ARG A 173 -20.56 -16.20 5.08
N VAL A 174 -20.01 -16.70 6.19
CA VAL A 174 -20.56 -17.86 6.89
C VAL A 174 -21.97 -17.57 7.40
N GLU A 175 -22.20 -16.39 7.96
CA GLU A 175 -23.51 -15.98 8.45
C GLU A 175 -24.56 -15.90 7.34
N ILE A 176 -24.23 -15.24 6.22
CA ILE A 176 -25.13 -15.12 5.05
C ILE A 176 -25.45 -16.50 4.48
N LEU A 177 -24.45 -17.39 4.36
CA LEU A 177 -24.68 -18.74 3.86
C LEU A 177 -25.51 -19.58 4.82
N ALA A 178 -25.36 -19.42 6.14
CA ALA A 178 -26.21 -20.07 7.13
C ALA A 178 -27.67 -19.59 7.02
N GLN A 179 -27.90 -18.28 6.86
CA GLN A 179 -29.23 -17.71 6.61
C GLN A 179 -29.86 -18.29 5.33
N LEU A 180 -29.09 -18.36 4.23
CA LEU A 180 -29.54 -18.91 2.96
C LEU A 180 -29.87 -20.42 3.03
N ASN A 181 -29.08 -21.20 3.77
CA ASN A 181 -29.36 -22.63 3.96
C ASN A 181 -30.65 -22.85 4.76
N ASN A 182 -30.96 -21.97 5.71
CA ASN A 182 -32.19 -22.04 6.51
C ASN A 182 -33.44 -21.73 5.66
N LEU A 183 -33.31 -21.09 4.49
CA LEU A 183 -34.44 -20.81 3.60
C LEU A 183 -35.10 -22.09 3.06
N GLY A 184 -34.37 -23.19 2.95
CA GLY A 184 -34.91 -24.48 2.50
C GLY A 184 -35.94 -25.10 3.46
N THR A 185 -36.08 -24.55 4.67
CA THR A 185 -37.09 -24.97 5.66
C THR A 185 -38.42 -24.23 5.52
N LEU A 186 -38.44 -23.14 4.74
CA LEU A 186 -39.65 -22.39 4.45
C LEU A 186 -40.40 -23.03 3.28
N HIS A 187 -41.73 -23.09 3.40
CA HIS A 187 -42.59 -23.70 2.37
C HIS A 187 -43.56 -22.71 1.72
N ALA A 188 -43.78 -21.54 2.32
CA ALA A 188 -44.66 -20.51 1.78
C ALA A 188 -43.90 -19.61 0.78
N PRO A 189 -44.36 -19.48 -0.49
CA PRO A 189 -43.68 -18.68 -1.52
C PRO A 189 -43.42 -17.22 -1.12
N GLU A 190 -44.36 -16.59 -0.41
CA GLU A 190 -44.26 -15.20 0.04
C GLU A 190 -43.17 -15.02 1.13
N GLN A 191 -43.05 -15.99 2.04
CA GLN A 191 -42.02 -15.98 3.09
C GLN A 191 -40.63 -16.27 2.50
N ILE A 192 -40.55 -17.19 1.54
CA ILE A 192 -39.31 -17.48 0.81
C ILE A 192 -38.85 -16.23 0.05
N GLN A 193 -39.75 -15.55 -0.65
CA GLN A 193 -39.42 -14.34 -1.40
C GLN A 193 -38.90 -13.22 -0.48
N GLY A 194 -39.60 -12.92 0.61
CA GLY A 194 -39.15 -11.90 1.55
C GLY A 194 -37.78 -12.22 2.15
N ALA A 195 -37.52 -13.50 2.43
CA ALA A 195 -36.24 -13.93 2.96
C ALA A 195 -35.12 -13.93 1.90
N VAL A 196 -35.42 -14.22 0.63
CA VAL A 196 -34.50 -14.05 -0.51
C VAL A 196 -34.14 -12.58 -0.71
N GLU A 197 -35.10 -11.66 -0.56
CA GLU A 197 -34.85 -10.21 -0.66
C GLU A 197 -33.94 -9.70 0.47
N VAL A 198 -34.17 -10.16 1.70
CA VAL A 198 -33.29 -9.84 2.84
C VAL A 198 -31.88 -10.39 2.59
N ALA A 199 -31.77 -11.65 2.16
CA ALA A 199 -30.47 -12.27 1.88
C ALA A 199 -29.74 -11.55 0.73
N TYR A 200 -30.46 -11.16 -0.32
CA TYR A 200 -29.92 -10.37 -1.42
C TYR A 200 -29.44 -8.99 -0.94
N GLY A 201 -30.21 -8.31 -0.09
CA GLY A 201 -29.78 -7.06 0.56
C GLY A 201 -28.47 -7.24 1.36
N ASN A 202 -28.35 -8.33 2.12
CA ASN A 202 -27.14 -8.66 2.88
C ASN A 202 -25.93 -8.95 1.96
N ILE A 203 -26.14 -9.61 0.82
CA ILE A 203 -25.09 -9.83 -0.19
C ILE A 203 -24.59 -8.50 -0.76
N LEU A 204 -25.50 -7.57 -1.09
CA LEU A 204 -25.12 -6.25 -1.58
C LEU A 204 -24.36 -5.44 -0.54
N MET A 205 -24.85 -5.43 0.71
CA MET A 205 -24.17 -4.76 1.81
C MET A 205 -22.77 -5.32 2.05
N ASN A 206 -22.60 -6.64 1.96
CA ASN A 206 -21.30 -7.28 2.04
C ASN A 206 -20.40 -6.93 0.85
N GLY A 207 -20.96 -6.81 -0.36
CA GLY A 207 -20.24 -6.30 -1.54
C GLY A 207 -19.67 -4.89 -1.30
N ASN A 208 -20.48 -4.00 -0.71
CA ASN A 208 -20.04 -2.64 -0.36
C ASN A 208 -18.97 -2.64 0.75
N LEU A 209 -19.07 -3.56 1.72
CA LEU A 209 -18.04 -3.76 2.73
C LEU A 209 -16.72 -4.24 2.09
N VAL A 210 -16.78 -5.18 1.16
CA VAL A 210 -15.61 -5.65 0.40
C VAL A 210 -14.98 -4.50 -0.39
N ALA A 211 -15.78 -3.71 -1.11
CA ALA A 211 -15.29 -2.57 -1.88
C ALA A 211 -14.64 -1.50 -0.99
N SER A 212 -15.28 -1.15 0.13
CA SER A 212 -14.75 -0.15 1.07
C SER A 212 -13.49 -0.63 1.80
N SER A 213 -13.35 -1.95 2.04
CA SER A 213 -12.13 -2.55 2.62
C SER A 213 -10.93 -2.47 1.67
N MET A 214 -11.13 -2.26 0.37
CA MET A 214 -10.03 -2.06 -0.60
C MET A 214 -9.48 -0.62 -0.62
N ASN A 215 -10.19 0.35 -0.02
CA ASN A 215 -9.79 1.77 -0.01
C ASN A 215 -8.34 2.03 0.46
N PRO A 216 -7.85 1.40 1.56
CA PRO A 216 -6.50 1.64 2.05
C PRO A 216 -5.43 1.26 1.03
N VAL A 217 -5.65 0.17 0.28
CA VAL A 217 -4.72 -0.29 -0.76
C VAL A 217 -4.67 0.71 -1.92
N PHE A 218 -5.83 1.16 -2.41
CA PHE A 218 -5.87 2.13 -3.50
C PHE A 218 -5.27 3.48 -3.11
N MET A 219 -5.51 3.94 -1.88
CA MET A 219 -4.85 5.13 -1.35
C MET A 219 -3.34 4.96 -1.26
N MET A 220 -2.85 3.81 -0.80
CA MET A 220 -1.42 3.53 -0.79
C MET A 220 -0.83 3.56 -2.20
N ILE A 221 -1.49 2.91 -3.17
CA ILE A 221 -1.04 2.94 -4.57
C ILE A 221 -0.92 4.39 -5.05
N ALA A 222 -1.91 5.22 -4.72
CA ALA A 222 -1.89 6.64 -5.06
C ALA A 222 -0.73 7.39 -4.38
N LEU A 223 -0.52 7.21 -3.08
CA LEU A 223 0.51 7.89 -2.29
C LEU A 223 1.93 7.48 -2.69
N ILE A 224 2.18 6.18 -2.88
CA ILE A 224 3.49 5.68 -3.34
C ILE A 224 3.77 6.17 -4.75
N THR A 225 2.77 6.13 -5.64
CA THR A 225 2.95 6.66 -7.01
C THR A 225 3.23 8.15 -6.99
N LEU A 226 2.52 8.91 -6.16
CA LEU A 226 2.78 10.34 -5.96
C LEU A 226 4.20 10.58 -5.46
N MET A 227 4.69 9.78 -4.51
CA MET A 227 6.08 9.87 -4.04
C MET A 227 7.08 9.57 -5.16
N ILE A 228 6.82 8.56 -6.00
CA ILE A 228 7.65 8.27 -7.19
C ILE A 228 7.62 9.45 -8.17
N ILE A 229 6.46 10.06 -8.43
CA ILE A 229 6.33 11.23 -9.29
C ILE A 229 7.16 12.39 -8.73
N ILE A 230 7.02 12.71 -7.45
CA ILE A 230 7.76 13.78 -6.80
C ILE A 230 9.26 13.52 -6.91
N VAL A 231 9.74 12.32 -6.59
CA VAL A 231 11.17 12.00 -6.63
C VAL A 231 11.73 12.00 -8.05
N THR A 232 10.97 11.55 -9.06
CA THR A 232 11.49 11.38 -10.43
C THR A 232 11.30 12.61 -11.32
N ARG A 233 10.23 13.38 -11.12
CA ARG A 233 9.87 14.53 -11.97
C ARG A 233 10.32 15.88 -11.41
N THR A 234 10.68 15.96 -10.14
CA THR A 234 11.19 17.22 -9.55
C THR A 234 12.73 17.24 -9.50
N PRO A 235 13.37 18.40 -9.24
CA PRO A 235 14.81 18.50 -9.04
C PRO A 235 15.35 17.62 -7.90
N ILE A 236 14.49 17.16 -6.98
CA ILE A 236 14.84 16.23 -5.90
C ILE A 236 15.50 14.95 -6.44
N LYS A 237 15.22 14.56 -7.69
CA LYS A 237 15.85 13.41 -8.35
C LYS A 237 17.38 13.42 -8.33
N HIS A 238 17.99 14.62 -8.23
CA HIS A 238 19.43 14.82 -8.19
C HIS A 238 20.04 14.69 -6.79
N ALA A 239 19.21 14.71 -5.74
CA ALA A 239 19.64 14.36 -4.39
C ALA A 239 20.03 12.88 -4.28
N PHE A 240 19.49 12.03 -5.15
CA PHE A 240 19.75 10.60 -5.19
C PHE A 240 20.67 10.23 -6.35
N ARG A 241 21.57 9.26 -6.11
CA ARG A 241 22.38 8.69 -7.19
C ARG A 241 21.47 7.89 -8.14
N GLU A 242 21.84 7.84 -9.41
CA GLU A 242 21.00 7.25 -10.47
C GLU A 242 20.65 5.79 -10.21
N LEU A 243 21.62 4.95 -9.83
CA LEU A 243 21.40 3.53 -9.59
C LEU A 243 20.41 3.25 -8.42
N PRO A 244 20.60 3.82 -7.21
CA PRO A 244 19.61 3.70 -6.12
C PRO A 244 18.22 4.20 -6.49
N ARG A 245 18.14 5.31 -7.23
CA ARG A 245 16.87 5.88 -7.69
C ARG A 245 16.13 4.89 -8.58
N SER A 246 16.80 4.35 -9.59
CA SER A 246 16.20 3.38 -10.51
C SER A 246 15.78 2.09 -9.79
N ILE A 247 16.62 1.55 -8.90
CA ILE A 247 16.27 0.35 -8.12
C ILE A 247 15.02 0.62 -7.25
N THR A 248 14.95 1.76 -6.57
CA THR A 248 13.80 2.13 -5.73
C THR A 248 12.53 2.30 -6.55
N GLN A 249 12.63 2.89 -7.75
CA GLN A 249 11.50 3.02 -8.66
C GLN A 249 11.00 1.65 -9.14
N TYR A 250 11.89 0.77 -9.59
CA TYR A 250 11.50 -0.57 -10.07
C TYR A 250 10.93 -1.44 -8.95
N THR A 251 11.57 -1.46 -7.78
CA THR A 251 11.08 -2.21 -6.61
C THR A 251 9.75 -1.65 -6.13
N GLY A 252 9.56 -0.32 -6.14
CA GLY A 252 8.28 0.32 -5.85
C GLY A 252 7.18 -0.10 -6.81
N ILE A 253 7.42 -0.08 -8.12
CA ILE A 253 6.45 -0.52 -9.14
C ILE A 253 6.11 -2.01 -8.96
N ILE A 254 7.10 -2.86 -8.75
CA ILE A 254 6.87 -4.30 -8.50
C ILE A 254 6.02 -4.50 -7.24
N ALA A 255 6.32 -3.79 -6.16
CA ALA A 255 5.53 -3.86 -4.93
C ALA A 255 4.08 -3.43 -5.18
N LEU A 256 3.85 -2.35 -5.94
CA LEU A 256 2.52 -1.89 -6.31
C LEU A 256 1.72 -2.94 -7.09
N ILE A 257 2.36 -3.62 -8.05
CA ILE A 257 1.73 -4.71 -8.81
C ILE A 257 1.36 -5.87 -7.89
N VAL A 258 2.28 -6.28 -7.02
CA VAL A 258 2.06 -7.39 -6.07
C VAL A 258 0.91 -7.06 -5.13
N PHE A 259 0.87 -5.84 -4.58
CA PHE A 259 -0.22 -5.40 -3.71
C PHE A 259 -1.55 -5.37 -4.43
N PHE A 260 -1.59 -4.80 -5.64
CA PHE A 260 -2.81 -4.75 -6.45
C PHE A 260 -3.32 -6.16 -6.78
N ALA A 261 -2.42 -7.06 -7.17
CA ALA A 261 -2.75 -8.45 -7.49
C ALA A 261 -3.28 -9.21 -6.26
N LEU A 262 -2.58 -9.16 -5.12
CA LEU A 262 -2.99 -9.84 -3.90
C LEU A 262 -4.36 -9.34 -3.40
N THR A 263 -4.55 -8.02 -3.42
CA THR A 263 -5.82 -7.38 -3.05
C THR A 263 -6.92 -7.85 -3.98
N THR A 264 -6.73 -7.72 -5.30
CA THR A 264 -7.72 -8.14 -6.28
C THR A 264 -8.06 -9.61 -6.08
N ILE A 265 -7.07 -10.51 -6.01
CA ILE A 265 -7.29 -11.95 -5.87
C ILE A 265 -8.12 -12.28 -4.63
N THR A 266 -7.81 -11.70 -3.48
CA THR A 266 -8.43 -12.15 -2.22
C THR A 266 -9.80 -11.56 -1.98
N TYR A 267 -9.99 -10.27 -2.28
CA TYR A 267 -11.30 -9.65 -2.17
C TYR A 267 -12.23 -10.18 -3.28
N TYR A 268 -11.74 -10.36 -4.51
CA TYR A 268 -12.52 -10.99 -5.59
C TYR A 268 -12.88 -12.43 -5.27
N TYR A 269 -11.92 -13.27 -4.85
CA TYR A 269 -12.20 -14.67 -4.53
C TYR A 269 -13.24 -14.80 -3.42
N SER A 270 -13.13 -13.97 -2.38
CA SER A 270 -14.08 -13.97 -1.27
C SER A 270 -15.50 -13.57 -1.72
N TYR A 271 -15.59 -12.53 -2.56
CA TYR A 271 -16.86 -12.04 -3.10
C TYR A 271 -17.48 -13.02 -4.12
N ALA A 272 -16.69 -13.52 -5.07
CA ALA A 272 -17.13 -14.46 -6.09
C ALA A 272 -17.59 -15.79 -5.47
N ALA A 273 -16.91 -16.28 -4.43
CA ALA A 273 -17.36 -17.44 -3.68
C ALA A 273 -18.72 -17.18 -3.03
N LEU A 274 -18.89 -16.04 -2.34
CA LEU A 274 -20.18 -15.69 -1.73
C LEU A 274 -21.29 -15.60 -2.78
N ALA A 275 -21.07 -14.88 -3.89
CA ALA A 275 -22.04 -14.72 -4.96
C ALA A 275 -22.43 -16.07 -5.59
N SER A 276 -21.45 -16.93 -5.89
CA SER A 276 -21.69 -18.25 -6.48
C SER A 276 -22.47 -19.19 -5.55
N HIS A 277 -22.06 -19.27 -4.28
CA HIS A 277 -22.77 -20.09 -3.29
C HIS A 277 -24.17 -19.56 -3.01
N SER A 278 -24.34 -18.24 -3.00
CA SER A 278 -25.64 -17.61 -2.81
C SER A 278 -26.57 -17.85 -3.99
N LEU A 279 -26.07 -17.68 -5.21
CA LEU A 279 -26.82 -17.95 -6.45
C LEU A 279 -27.26 -19.42 -6.50
N LYS A 280 -26.38 -20.36 -6.14
CA LYS A 280 -26.74 -21.79 -6.05
C LYS A 280 -27.84 -22.04 -5.02
N SER A 281 -27.75 -21.42 -3.84
CA SER A 281 -28.74 -21.60 -2.77
C SER A 281 -30.10 -20.99 -3.13
N ILE A 282 -30.10 -19.80 -3.72
CA ILE A 282 -31.31 -19.08 -4.16
C ILE A 282 -31.97 -19.81 -5.35
N SER A 283 -31.19 -20.24 -6.34
CA SER A 283 -31.71 -20.96 -7.52
C SER A 283 -32.36 -22.30 -7.18
N ASN A 284 -31.91 -22.98 -6.12
CA ASN A 284 -32.54 -24.20 -5.62
C ASN A 284 -33.97 -23.96 -5.10
N LEU A 285 -34.35 -22.73 -4.78
CA LEU A 285 -35.70 -22.36 -4.31
C LEU A 285 -36.69 -22.12 -5.47
N ARG A 286 -36.21 -22.07 -6.72
CA ARG A 286 -37.02 -21.82 -7.92
C ARG A 286 -38.24 -22.76 -8.06
N PRO A 287 -38.15 -24.08 -7.79
CA PRO A 287 -39.31 -24.97 -7.92
C PRO A 287 -40.45 -24.63 -6.95
N VAL A 288 -40.13 -24.15 -5.75
CA VAL A 288 -41.12 -23.78 -4.73
C VAL A 288 -41.80 -22.47 -5.10
N LEU A 289 -41.04 -21.50 -5.60
CA LEU A 289 -41.54 -20.19 -6.04
C LEU A 289 -42.37 -20.28 -7.33
N ALA A 290 -42.21 -21.34 -8.13
CA ALA A 290 -43.02 -21.58 -9.33
C ALA A 290 -44.51 -21.81 -9.05
N HIS A 291 -44.86 -22.16 -7.82
CA HIS A 291 -46.24 -22.31 -7.36
C HIS A 291 -46.80 -21.01 -6.75
N GLY A 292 -45.99 -19.95 -6.66
CA GLY A 292 -46.38 -18.64 -6.17
C GLY A 292 -47.02 -17.75 -7.24
N ARG A 293 -47.34 -16.50 -6.86
CA ARG A 293 -47.88 -15.51 -7.80
C ARG A 293 -46.84 -15.09 -8.83
N TRP A 294 -47.28 -14.63 -10.00
CA TRP A 294 -46.40 -14.18 -11.09
C TRP A 294 -45.42 -13.10 -10.65
N GLU A 295 -45.88 -12.13 -9.83
CA GLU A 295 -45.08 -11.00 -9.36
C GLU A 295 -43.88 -11.46 -8.52
N ILE A 296 -44.08 -12.51 -7.72
CA ILE A 296 -43.03 -13.11 -6.88
C ILE A 296 -41.97 -13.77 -7.77
N MET A 297 -42.40 -14.52 -8.79
CA MET A 297 -41.50 -15.16 -9.74
C MET A 297 -40.71 -14.14 -10.57
N GLN A 298 -41.35 -13.05 -11.00
CA GLN A 298 -40.67 -11.97 -11.73
C GLN A 298 -39.56 -11.36 -10.88
N ARG A 299 -39.87 -10.95 -9.65
CA ARG A 299 -38.90 -10.34 -8.73
C ARG A 299 -37.75 -11.29 -8.37
N PHE A 300 -38.06 -12.57 -8.17
CA PHE A 300 -37.05 -13.60 -7.98
C PHE A 300 -36.09 -13.71 -9.17
N ASN A 301 -36.61 -13.74 -10.40
CA ASN A 301 -35.77 -13.82 -11.60
C ASN A 301 -34.90 -12.57 -11.79
N GLU A 302 -35.39 -11.38 -11.47
CA GLU A 302 -34.58 -10.15 -11.46
C GLU A 302 -33.37 -10.28 -10.52
N ILE A 303 -33.59 -10.78 -9.30
CA ILE A 303 -32.53 -10.99 -8.30
C ILE A 303 -31.49 -12.01 -8.79
N VAL A 304 -31.94 -13.12 -9.38
CA VAL A 304 -31.06 -14.17 -9.91
C VAL A 304 -30.19 -13.62 -11.04
N ILE A 305 -30.76 -12.88 -11.99
CA ILE A 305 -30.03 -12.28 -13.12
C ILE A 305 -29.00 -11.26 -12.62
N ASP A 306 -29.36 -10.41 -11.65
CA ASP A 306 -28.43 -9.43 -11.10
C ASP A 306 -27.28 -10.10 -10.34
N LEU A 307 -27.55 -11.14 -9.55
CA LEU A 307 -26.51 -11.93 -8.87
C LEU A 307 -25.57 -12.63 -9.85
N GLU A 308 -26.10 -13.16 -10.95
CA GLU A 308 -25.31 -13.77 -12.02
C GLU A 308 -24.36 -12.75 -12.67
N HIS A 309 -24.85 -11.54 -12.95
CA HIS A 309 -24.01 -10.46 -13.46
C HIS A 309 -22.92 -10.05 -12.47
N LYS A 310 -23.27 -9.95 -11.19
CA LYS A 310 -22.38 -9.57 -10.10
C LYS A 310 -21.33 -10.63 -9.75
N GLN A 311 -21.57 -11.91 -10.02
CA GLN A 311 -20.57 -12.97 -9.83
C GLN A 311 -19.34 -12.77 -10.75
N SER A 312 -19.52 -12.12 -11.90
CA SER A 312 -18.43 -11.91 -12.85
C SER A 312 -17.36 -10.94 -12.32
N PHE A 313 -16.12 -11.09 -12.79
CA PHE A 313 -15.05 -10.14 -12.50
C PHE A 313 -15.41 -8.70 -12.92
N LEU A 314 -16.13 -8.54 -14.03
CA LEU A 314 -16.57 -7.23 -14.49
C LEU A 314 -17.57 -6.61 -13.51
N GLY A 315 -18.52 -7.40 -12.98
CA GLY A 315 -19.45 -6.96 -11.94
C GLY A 315 -18.76 -6.58 -10.62
N PHE A 316 -17.71 -7.31 -10.24
CA PHE A 316 -16.86 -6.92 -9.11
C PHE A 316 -16.11 -5.60 -9.38
N ALA A 317 -15.52 -5.45 -10.57
CA ALA A 317 -14.78 -4.24 -10.92
C ALA A 317 -15.68 -2.99 -10.94
N THR A 318 -16.90 -3.09 -11.49
CA THR A 318 -17.86 -1.98 -11.49
C THR A 318 -18.33 -1.63 -10.08
N MET A 319 -18.58 -2.64 -9.22
CA MET A 319 -18.89 -2.43 -7.81
C MET A 319 -17.78 -1.67 -7.10
N VAL A 320 -16.53 -2.12 -7.26
CA VAL A 320 -15.37 -1.45 -6.64
C VAL A 320 -15.21 -0.02 -7.14
N VAL A 321 -15.37 0.24 -8.44
CA VAL A 321 -15.27 1.60 -9.00
C VAL A 321 -16.40 2.52 -8.50
N ASN A 322 -17.63 2.01 -8.39
CA ASN A 322 -18.78 2.81 -7.96
C ASN A 322 -18.72 3.13 -6.46
N GLU A 323 -18.29 2.18 -5.64
CA GLU A 323 -18.24 2.33 -4.18
C GLU A 323 -16.92 2.96 -3.69
N SER A 324 -15.84 2.82 -4.47
CA SER A 324 -14.52 3.40 -4.19
C SER A 324 -14.11 4.35 -5.31
N GLY A 325 -14.46 5.64 -5.17
CA GLY A 325 -13.93 6.68 -6.05
C GLY A 325 -12.39 6.77 -6.03
N VAL A 326 -11.76 6.28 -4.96
CA VAL A 326 -10.31 6.16 -4.84
C VAL A 326 -9.74 5.06 -5.75
N ALA A 327 -10.49 3.98 -6.00
CA ALA A 327 -10.05 2.89 -6.88
C ALA A 327 -9.72 3.41 -8.28
N VAL A 328 -10.50 4.35 -8.81
CA VAL A 328 -10.24 4.99 -10.11
C VAL A 328 -8.90 5.71 -10.11
N ILE A 329 -8.62 6.49 -9.06
CA ILE A 329 -7.37 7.24 -8.90
C ILE A 329 -6.20 6.27 -8.77
N GLY A 330 -6.33 5.24 -7.93
CA GLY A 330 -5.31 4.21 -7.73
C GLY A 330 -4.98 3.47 -9.02
N MET A 331 -5.99 3.10 -9.81
CA MET A 331 -5.83 2.42 -11.09
C MET A 331 -5.16 3.30 -12.15
N ALA A 332 -5.58 4.56 -12.28
CA ALA A 332 -4.96 5.50 -13.20
C ALA A 332 -3.48 5.75 -12.87
N LEU A 333 -3.16 5.87 -11.58
CA LEU A 333 -1.78 6.05 -11.11
C LEU A 333 -0.95 4.78 -11.29
N LEU A 334 -1.51 3.60 -11.06
CA LEU A 334 -0.85 2.33 -11.35
C LEU A 334 -0.55 2.19 -12.84
N GLN A 335 -1.51 2.49 -13.72
CA GLN A 335 -1.32 2.49 -15.17
C GLN A 335 -0.20 3.47 -15.58
N TRP A 336 -0.19 4.67 -15.00
CA TRP A 336 0.89 5.63 -15.21
C TRP A 336 2.25 5.05 -14.80
N ALA A 337 2.34 4.48 -13.59
CA ALA A 337 3.57 3.89 -13.07
C ALA A 337 4.09 2.76 -13.97
N LEU A 338 3.19 1.94 -14.51
CA LEU A 338 3.50 0.87 -15.46
C LEU A 338 3.97 1.39 -16.82
N SER A 339 3.38 2.47 -17.35
CA SER A 339 3.81 3.07 -18.62
C SER A 339 5.22 3.67 -18.56
N GLY A 340 5.67 4.06 -17.36
CA GLY A 340 7.05 4.47 -17.10
C GLY A 340 8.04 3.31 -17.04
N PHE A 341 7.59 2.05 -17.03
CA PHE A 341 8.42 0.86 -17.01
C PHE A 341 8.87 0.50 -18.44
N GLN A 342 9.74 1.33 -19.03
CA GLN A 342 10.49 0.93 -20.23
C GLN A 342 11.77 0.25 -19.77
N LEU A 343 11.90 -1.06 -20.04
CA LEU A 343 13.16 -1.77 -19.87
C LEU A 343 14.22 -1.04 -20.69
N PRO A 344 15.45 -0.86 -20.17
CA PRO A 344 16.52 -0.29 -20.98
C PRO A 344 16.69 -1.19 -22.21
N VAL A 345 16.31 -0.67 -23.37
CA VAL A 345 16.63 -1.30 -24.65
C VAL A 345 18.14 -1.40 -24.67
N LYS A 346 18.63 -2.63 -24.64
CA LYS A 346 20.04 -2.93 -24.77
C LYS A 346 20.40 -2.49 -26.19
N ASN A 347 20.95 -1.29 -26.35
CA ASN A 347 21.64 -0.94 -27.57
C ASN A 347 22.83 -1.90 -27.65
N SER A 348 22.65 -2.95 -28.44
CA SER A 348 23.72 -3.81 -28.90
C SER A 348 24.52 -2.99 -29.91
N ASP A 349 25.56 -2.34 -29.42
CA ASP A 349 26.75 -2.04 -30.22
C ASP A 349 27.76 -3.17 -30.03
#